data_AF-A0A9P9PJC8-F1
#
_entry.id   AF-A0A9P9PJC8-F1
#
_cell.length_a   1.000
_cell.length_b   1.000
_cell.length_c   1.000
_cell.angle_alpha   90.00
_cell.angle_beta   90.00
_cell.angle_gamma   90.00
#
_symmetry.space_group_name_H-M   'P 1'
#
loop_
_entity.id
_entity.type
_entity.pdbx_description
1 polymer ?
#
loop_
_entity_poly.entity_id
_entity_poly.type
_entity_poly.pdbx_seq_one_letter_code
_entity_poly.pdbx_strand_id
1 'polypeptide(L)'
;CGNSSAEARSLGCSFDQLMWAWYPPSCPHYANEKFVAAEPGKPWRYYDNLYHGKAVFAEDDNWAEILDSGVQLWGERREHLTHCVYMFLSAGEIIWGGGKYVPKLVSSEHFEHCVAILLDALRQDSTWFNIETSVPRPSFE
;
A
#
# COMPACT_ATOMS: atom_id res chain seq x y z
N CYS A 1 -4.84 8.54 -13.18
CA CYS A 1 -5.41 9.82 -13.66
C CYS A 1 -4.31 10.55 -14.42
N GLY A 2 -4.55 10.97 -15.66
CA GLY A 2 -3.50 11.56 -16.52
C GLY A 2 -2.40 10.56 -16.92
N ASN A 3 -1.43 11.04 -17.72
CA ASN A 3 -0.25 10.30 -18.18
C ASN A 3 1.08 10.86 -17.62
N SER A 4 1.01 11.91 -16.82
CA SER A 4 2.12 12.47 -16.06
C SER A 4 1.62 13.05 -14.75
N SER A 5 2.51 13.26 -13.78
CA SER A 5 2.16 13.90 -12.52
C SER A 5 1.67 15.33 -12.74
N ALA A 6 2.21 16.05 -13.74
CA ALA A 6 1.73 17.37 -14.11
C ALA A 6 0.29 17.37 -14.66
N GLU A 7 -0.04 16.40 -15.52
CA GLU A 7 -1.41 16.24 -16.04
C GLU A 7 -2.37 15.77 -14.94
N ALA A 8 -1.94 14.85 -14.08
CA ALA A 8 -2.74 14.41 -12.94
C ALA A 8 -3.13 15.59 -12.04
N ARG A 9 -2.15 16.44 -11.68
CA ARG A 9 -2.39 17.65 -10.87
C ARG A 9 -3.33 18.64 -11.58
N SER A 10 -3.18 18.85 -12.89
CA SER A 10 -4.06 19.77 -13.65
C SER A 10 -5.52 19.27 -13.72
N LEU A 11 -5.73 17.96 -13.61
CA LEU A 11 -7.04 17.31 -13.49
C LEU A 11 -7.57 17.28 -12.04
N GLY A 12 -6.85 17.87 -11.08
CA GLY A 12 -7.21 17.88 -9.66
C GLY A 12 -6.97 16.56 -8.93
N CYS A 13 -6.19 15.65 -9.51
CA CYS A 13 -5.90 14.35 -8.93
C CYS A 13 -4.86 14.44 -7.82
N SER A 14 -4.98 13.55 -6.83
CA SER A 14 -4.08 13.42 -5.68
C SER A 14 -3.35 12.07 -5.71
N PHE A 15 -2.12 12.06 -5.22
CA PHE A 15 -1.30 10.85 -5.19
C PHE A 15 -1.67 9.98 -3.98
N ASP A 16 -1.96 8.71 -4.23
CA ASP A 16 -2.13 7.69 -3.21
C ASP A 16 -0.83 6.89 -3.09
N GLN A 17 -0.11 7.06 -1.97
CA GLN A 17 1.17 6.40 -1.74
C GLN A 17 0.98 4.91 -1.45
N LEU A 18 -0.09 4.53 -0.73
CA LEU A 18 -0.41 3.13 -0.51
C LEU A 18 -0.57 2.40 -1.85
N MET A 19 -1.22 3.01 -2.82
CA MET A 19 -1.55 2.39 -4.11
C MET A 19 -0.53 2.68 -5.21
N TRP A 20 0.40 3.61 -4.96
CA TRP A 20 1.34 4.13 -5.94
C TRP A 20 0.63 4.61 -7.22
N ALA A 21 -0.40 5.45 -7.06
CA ALA A 21 -1.24 5.88 -8.17
C ALA A 21 -1.89 7.25 -7.95
N TRP A 22 -2.08 8.00 -9.04
CA TRP A 22 -2.84 9.25 -9.05
C TRP A 22 -4.35 9.00 -9.15
N TYR A 23 -5.08 9.43 -8.13
CA TYR A 23 -6.53 9.25 -7.96
C TYR A 23 -7.30 10.51 -8.35
N PRO A 24 -8.41 10.42 -9.11
CA PRO A 24 -9.30 11.55 -9.29
C PRO A 24 -9.99 11.94 -7.98
N PRO A 25 -10.45 13.20 -7.82
CA PRO A 25 -11.11 13.68 -6.60
C PRO A 25 -12.27 12.82 -6.10
N SER A 26 -12.93 12.09 -7.01
CA SER A 26 -14.06 11.23 -6.66
C SER A 26 -13.68 9.86 -6.10
N CYS A 27 -12.40 9.49 -6.13
CA CYS A 27 -11.89 8.24 -5.59
C CYS A 27 -11.32 8.47 -4.19
N PRO A 28 -11.85 7.80 -3.16
CA PRO A 28 -11.35 7.96 -1.80
C PRO A 28 -10.00 7.26 -1.59
N HIS A 29 -9.20 7.85 -0.71
CA HIS A 29 -7.89 7.33 -0.26
C HIS A 29 -8.02 6.45 0.98
N TYR A 30 -8.81 5.36 0.91
CA TYR A 30 -9.35 4.62 2.06
C TYR A 30 -8.40 4.40 3.25
N ALA A 31 -7.23 3.79 3.06
CA ALA A 31 -6.26 3.54 4.12
C ALA A 31 -4.92 4.27 3.94
N ASN A 32 -4.81 5.19 2.97
CA ASN A 32 -3.54 5.84 2.63
C ASN A 32 -2.95 6.61 3.82
N GLU A 33 -3.76 7.40 4.52
CA GLU A 33 -3.28 8.17 5.68
C GLU A 33 -2.79 7.26 6.82
N LYS A 34 -3.50 6.15 7.06
CA LYS A 34 -3.10 5.15 8.07
C LYS A 34 -1.78 4.50 7.68
N PHE A 35 -1.60 4.19 6.40
CA PHE A 35 -0.35 3.65 5.87
C PHE A 35 0.79 4.66 6.02
N VAL A 36 0.65 5.91 5.58
CA VAL A 36 1.69 6.94 5.70
C VAL A 36 2.10 7.18 7.16
N ALA A 37 1.14 7.11 8.08
CA ALA A 37 1.36 7.34 9.51
C ALA A 37 1.72 6.08 10.33
N ALA A 38 1.86 4.90 9.70
CA ALA A 38 1.93 3.63 10.43
C ALA A 38 3.18 3.47 11.30
N GLU A 39 4.26 4.18 10.98
CA GLU A 39 5.54 4.12 11.69
C GLU A 39 5.97 5.51 12.19
N PRO A 40 5.37 6.01 13.28
CA PRO A 40 5.70 7.31 13.84
C PRO A 40 7.20 7.42 14.17
N GLY A 41 7.85 8.46 13.67
CA GLY A 41 9.30 8.68 13.86
C GLY A 41 10.21 7.86 12.95
N LYS A 42 9.66 6.98 12.10
CA LYS A 42 10.38 6.22 11.07
C LYS A 42 9.59 6.27 9.75
N PRO A 43 9.54 7.43 9.07
CA PRO A 43 8.81 7.56 7.81
C PRO A 43 9.33 6.56 6.77
N TRP A 44 8.50 6.27 5.77
CA TRP A 44 8.88 5.38 4.67
C TRP A 44 10.11 5.90 3.94
N ARG A 45 11.01 4.97 3.62
CA ARG A 45 12.25 5.26 2.89
C ARG A 45 12.29 4.40 1.64
N TYR A 46 12.70 5.05 0.56
CA TYR A 46 12.82 4.43 -0.74
C TYR A 46 14.23 4.61 -1.26
N TYR A 47 14.66 3.68 -2.11
CA TYR A 47 16.01 3.63 -2.63
C TYR A 47 15.97 3.41 -4.13
N ASP A 48 16.94 3.96 -4.85
CA ASP A 48 17.08 3.82 -6.31
C ASP A 48 17.59 2.43 -6.74
N ASN A 49 18.09 1.61 -5.81
CA ASN A 49 18.46 0.22 -6.07
C ASN A 49 18.43 -0.66 -4.79
N LEU A 50 18.46 -1.99 -4.99
CA LEU A 50 18.25 -3.01 -3.93
C LEU A 50 19.45 -3.23 -2.98
N TYR A 51 20.68 -2.86 -3.35
CA TYR A 51 21.88 -3.31 -2.60
C TYR A 51 22.87 -2.19 -2.22
N HIS A 52 22.91 -1.09 -2.96
CA HIS A 52 23.79 0.07 -2.77
C HIS A 52 23.06 1.38 -3.14
N GLY A 53 21.81 1.49 -2.71
CA GLY A 53 20.93 2.59 -3.11
C GLY A 53 21.20 3.88 -2.35
N LYS A 54 21.14 5.01 -3.06
CA LYS A 54 20.99 6.29 -2.37
C LYS A 54 19.55 6.36 -1.88
N ALA A 55 19.37 6.81 -0.64
CA ALA A 55 18.05 7.08 -0.13
C ALA A 55 17.41 8.17 -0.99
N VAL A 56 16.30 7.82 -1.62
CA VAL A 56 15.42 8.74 -2.34
C VAL A 56 14.41 9.24 -1.31
N PHE A 57 14.69 10.42 -0.77
CA PHE A 57 13.77 11.10 0.13
C PHE A 57 12.76 11.87 -0.71
N ALA A 58 11.52 11.39 -0.73
CA ALA A 58 10.43 12.10 -1.35
C ALA A 58 9.57 12.75 -0.26
N GLU A 59 9.53 14.08 -0.25
CA GLU A 59 8.43 14.85 0.35
C GLU A 59 7.43 15.17 -0.77
N ASP A 60 6.18 15.51 -0.44
CA ASP A 60 5.00 15.51 -1.34
C ASP A 60 5.22 16.07 -2.78
N ASP A 61 6.08 17.09 -2.94
CA ASP A 61 6.39 17.66 -4.25
C ASP A 61 7.44 16.87 -5.06
N ASN A 62 8.34 16.15 -4.40
CA ASN A 62 9.37 15.34 -5.03
C ASN A 62 8.82 14.04 -5.62
N TRP A 63 7.63 13.59 -5.17
CA TRP A 63 6.98 12.42 -5.74
C TRP A 63 6.69 12.59 -7.24
N ALA A 64 6.33 13.78 -7.70
CA ALA A 64 6.02 14.01 -9.12
C ALA A 64 7.24 13.74 -10.01
N GLU A 65 8.41 14.25 -9.64
CA GLU A 65 9.65 14.06 -10.40
C GLU A 65 10.05 12.58 -10.41
N ILE A 66 9.98 11.92 -9.25
CA ILE A 66 10.37 10.52 -9.11
C ILE A 66 9.42 9.61 -9.91
N LEU A 67 8.10 9.82 -9.82
CA LEU A 67 7.11 9.03 -10.55
C LEU A 67 7.25 9.20 -12.06
N ASP A 68 7.45 10.44 -12.52
CA ASP A 68 7.57 10.75 -13.94
C ASP A 68 8.93 10.31 -14.52
N SER A 69 9.97 10.13 -13.69
CA SER A 69 11.29 9.63 -14.12
C SER A 69 11.28 8.17 -14.56
N GLY A 70 10.28 7.38 -14.16
CA GLY A 70 10.22 5.93 -14.41
C GLY A 70 11.26 5.11 -13.64
N VAL A 71 11.97 5.71 -12.68
CA VAL A 71 12.92 5.00 -11.81
C VAL A 71 12.18 3.96 -10.96
N GLN A 72 12.68 2.74 -10.96
CA GLN A 72 12.20 1.69 -10.06
C GLN A 72 12.65 2.01 -8.63
N LEU A 73 11.68 2.18 -7.73
CA LEU A 73 11.95 2.37 -6.31
C LEU A 73 11.96 1.05 -5.57
N TRP A 74 12.80 0.99 -4.54
CA TRP A 74 12.92 -0.13 -3.62
C TRP A 74 12.57 0.34 -2.21
N GLY A 75 11.59 -0.31 -1.58
CA GLY A 75 11.16 -0.02 -0.22
C GLY A 75 11.80 -0.96 0.80
N GLU A 76 11.80 -0.54 2.05
CA GLU A 76 12.18 -1.41 3.17
C GLU A 76 11.12 -2.52 3.35
N ARG A 77 11.54 -3.71 3.81
CA ARG A 77 10.61 -4.83 4.06
C ARG A 77 9.42 -4.43 4.94
N ARG A 78 9.65 -3.60 5.96
CA ARG A 78 8.59 -3.11 6.86
C ARG A 78 7.51 -2.32 6.14
N GLU A 79 7.88 -1.52 5.14
CA GLU A 79 6.94 -0.72 4.37
C GLU A 79 6.06 -1.64 3.52
N HIS A 80 6.67 -2.61 2.83
CA HIS A 80 5.94 -3.54 1.97
C HIS A 80 4.97 -4.42 2.77
N LEU A 81 5.38 -4.94 3.94
CA LEU A 81 4.47 -5.70 4.81
C LEU A 81 3.32 -4.82 5.31
N THR A 82 3.60 -3.56 5.68
CA THR A 82 2.58 -2.61 6.14
C THR A 82 1.61 -2.24 5.01
N HIS A 83 2.12 -2.04 3.79
CA HIS A 83 1.33 -1.85 2.57
C HIS A 83 0.34 -3.01 2.40
N CYS A 84 0.82 -4.27 2.43
CA CYS A 84 -0.05 -5.44 2.28
C CYS A 84 -1.19 -5.47 3.31
N VAL A 85 -0.95 -5.10 4.57
CA VAL A 85 -1.99 -5.05 5.61
C VAL A 85 -3.03 -3.97 5.31
N TYR A 86 -2.60 -2.74 5.00
CA TYR A 86 -3.53 -1.62 4.75
C TYR A 86 -4.26 -1.75 3.41
N MET A 87 -3.75 -2.54 2.47
CA MET A 87 -4.46 -2.94 1.25
C MET A 87 -5.74 -3.72 1.57
N PHE A 88 -5.69 -4.70 2.49
CA PHE A 88 -6.89 -5.43 2.92
C PHE A 88 -7.90 -4.52 3.61
N LEU A 89 -7.44 -3.53 4.37
CA LEU A 89 -8.33 -2.55 4.98
C LEU A 89 -9.06 -1.72 3.91
N SER A 90 -8.34 -1.24 2.89
CA SER A 90 -8.93 -0.50 1.76
C SER A 90 -9.93 -1.33 0.97
N ALA A 91 -9.67 -2.64 0.81
CA ALA A 91 -10.59 -3.57 0.18
C ALA A 91 -11.89 -3.75 1.00
N GLY A 92 -11.78 -3.85 2.33
CA GLY A 92 -12.93 -3.94 3.23
C GLY A 92 -13.84 -2.71 3.11
N GLU A 93 -13.27 -1.50 3.05
CA GLU A 93 -14.03 -0.26 2.87
C GLU A 93 -14.80 -0.23 1.53
N ILE A 94 -14.24 -0.80 0.46
CA ILE A 94 -14.94 -0.93 -0.83
C ILE A 94 -16.13 -1.89 -0.70
N ILE A 95 -15.90 -3.06 -0.08
CA ILE A 95 -16.93 -4.10 0.07
C ILE A 95 -18.08 -3.61 0.93
N TRP A 96 -17.80 -2.94 2.06
CA TRP A 96 -18.82 -2.43 2.97
C TRP A 96 -19.50 -1.15 2.47
N GLY A 97 -18.72 -0.23 1.89
CA GLY A 97 -19.21 1.08 1.47
C GLY A 97 -19.77 1.14 0.06
N GLY A 98 -19.59 0.09 -0.77
CA GLY A 98 -19.94 0.11 -2.19
C GLY A 98 -19.17 1.17 -2.98
N GLY A 99 -17.97 1.52 -2.52
CA GLY A 99 -17.23 2.68 -2.98
C GLY A 99 -16.46 2.46 -4.29
N LYS A 100 -16.00 3.56 -4.89
CA LYS A 100 -15.15 3.52 -6.10
C LYS A 100 -13.78 2.94 -5.77
N TYR A 101 -13.17 2.30 -6.75
CA TYR A 101 -11.84 1.71 -6.63
C TYR A 101 -11.07 1.85 -7.94
N VAL A 102 -9.75 1.71 -7.84
CA VAL A 102 -8.88 1.51 -9.01
C VAL A 102 -8.63 0.02 -9.21
N PRO A 103 -8.41 -0.48 -10.44
CA PRO A 103 -8.24 -1.91 -10.69
C PRO A 103 -7.14 -2.58 -9.86
N LYS A 104 -6.03 -1.88 -9.61
CA LYS A 104 -4.91 -2.37 -8.80
C LYS A 104 -5.31 -2.70 -7.34
N LEU A 105 -6.36 -2.07 -6.82
CA LEU A 105 -6.83 -2.27 -5.44
C LEU A 105 -7.68 -3.53 -5.27
N VAL A 106 -8.22 -4.08 -6.36
CA VAL A 106 -9.14 -5.23 -6.32
C VAL A 106 -8.69 -6.43 -7.16
N SER A 107 -7.45 -6.42 -7.66
CA SER A 107 -6.89 -7.54 -8.44
C SER A 107 -6.64 -8.74 -7.52
N SER A 108 -7.11 -9.92 -7.96
CA SER A 108 -6.88 -11.18 -7.25
C SER A 108 -5.40 -11.50 -7.11
N GLU A 109 -4.62 -11.29 -8.17
CA GLU A 109 -3.18 -11.54 -8.18
C GLU A 109 -2.46 -10.68 -7.13
N HIS A 110 -2.90 -9.43 -6.95
CA HIS A 110 -2.33 -8.54 -5.95
C HIS A 110 -2.68 -8.97 -4.52
N PHE A 111 -3.90 -9.47 -4.29
CA PHE A 111 -4.27 -10.05 -2.99
C PHE A 111 -3.49 -11.33 -2.69
N GLU A 112 -3.36 -12.24 -3.65
CA GLU A 112 -2.61 -13.50 -3.50
C GLU A 112 -1.14 -13.23 -3.14
N HIS A 113 -0.51 -12.25 -3.82
CA HIS A 113 0.83 -11.75 -3.48
C HIS A 113 0.90 -11.23 -2.04
N CYS A 114 -0.03 -10.38 -1.65
CA CYS A 114 -0.08 -9.83 -0.29
C CYS A 114 -0.23 -10.93 0.77
N VAL A 115 -1.15 -11.88 0.56
CA VAL A 115 -1.37 -13.01 1.49
C VAL A 115 -0.10 -13.84 1.61
N ALA A 116 0.54 -14.21 0.50
CA ALA A 116 1.73 -15.05 0.51
C ALA A 116 2.88 -14.39 1.29
N ILE A 117 3.17 -13.12 1.00
CA ILE A 117 4.26 -12.40 1.66
C ILE A 117 3.99 -12.20 3.16
N LEU A 118 2.76 -11.84 3.53
CA LEU A 118 2.39 -11.68 4.94
C LEU A 118 2.49 -13.00 5.68
N LEU A 119 1.96 -14.08 5.11
CA LEU A 119 2.01 -15.40 5.72
C LEU A 119 3.45 -15.89 5.90
N ASP A 120 4.32 -15.67 4.91
CA ASP A 120 5.73 -16.03 5.02
C ASP A 120 6.49 -15.19 6.05
N ALA A 121 6.11 -13.93 6.24
CA ALA A 121 6.65 -13.11 7.33
C ALA A 121 6.15 -13.60 8.70
N LEU A 122 4.86 -13.88 8.83
CA LEU A 122 4.25 -14.32 10.10
C LEU A 122 4.74 -15.70 10.54
N ARG A 123 5.07 -16.61 9.60
CA ARG A 123 5.68 -17.91 9.90
C ARG A 123 7.04 -17.83 10.60
N GLN A 124 7.67 -16.66 10.62
CA GLN A 124 8.91 -16.42 11.35
C GLN A 124 8.68 -16.08 12.83
N ASP A 125 7.42 -15.89 13.24
CA ASP A 125 7.09 -15.66 14.64
C ASP A 125 7.44 -16.90 15.49
N SER A 126 8.21 -16.68 16.55
CA SER A 126 8.56 -17.72 17.53
C SER A 126 7.35 -18.38 18.19
N THR A 127 6.22 -17.67 18.25
CA THR A 127 4.97 -18.16 18.85
C THR A 127 4.00 -18.73 17.81
N TRP A 128 4.41 -18.94 16.55
CA TRP A 128 3.53 -19.39 15.46
C TRP A 128 2.68 -20.64 15.78
N PHE A 129 3.18 -21.53 16.64
CA PHE A 129 2.47 -22.75 17.05
C PHE A 129 1.79 -22.65 18.43
N ASN A 130 1.79 -21.48 19.07
CA ASN A 130 1.12 -21.28 20.34
C ASN A 130 -0.40 -21.28 20.17
N ILE A 131 -1.11 -21.85 21.15
CA ILE A 131 -2.56 -21.82 21.20
C ILE A 131 -3.00 -20.54 21.91
N GLU A 132 -3.22 -19.47 21.15
CA GLU A 132 -3.56 -18.14 21.68
C GLU A 132 -4.96 -17.66 21.26
N THR A 133 -5.61 -18.35 20.33
CA THR A 133 -6.92 -17.98 19.79
C THR A 133 -7.91 -19.15 19.83
N SER A 134 -9.20 -18.83 19.94
CA SER A 134 -10.28 -19.81 19.77
C SER A 134 -10.76 -19.82 18.33
N VAL A 135 -10.98 -21.02 17.77
CA VAL A 135 -11.65 -21.14 16.47
C VAL A 135 -13.10 -20.64 16.55
N PRO A 136 -13.62 -19.97 15.52
CA PRO A 136 -15.01 -19.53 15.50
C PRO A 136 -15.97 -20.72 15.57
N ARG A 137 -17.16 -20.52 16.14
CA ARG A 137 -18.26 -21.50 16.02
C ARG A 137 -18.74 -21.54 14.56
N PRO A 138 -19.16 -22.71 14.04
CA PRO A 138 -19.76 -22.78 12.72
C PRO A 138 -20.93 -21.81 12.58
N SER A 139 -20.94 -21.01 11.51
CA SER A 139 -22.11 -20.25 11.07
C SER A 139 -22.94 -21.11 10.11
N PHE A 140 -24.26 -21.09 10.25
CA PHE A 140 -25.22 -21.79 9.38
C PHE A 140 -26.10 -20.83 8.56
N GLU A 141 -25.73 -19.56 8.55
CA GLU A 141 -26.35 -18.52 7.71
C GLU A 141 -25.98 -18.69 6.23
#